data_AF-A0A535C0P6-F1
#
_entry.id   AF-A0A535C0P6-F1
#
_cell.length_a   1.000
_cell.length_b   1.000
_cell.length_c   1.000
_cell.angle_alpha   90.00
_cell.angle_beta   90.00
_cell.angle_gamma   90.00
#
_symmetry.space_group_name_H-M   'P 1'
#
loop_
_entity.id
_entity.type
_entity.pdbx_description
1 polymer ?
#
loop_
_entity_poly.entity_id
_entity_poly.type
_entity_poly.pdbx_seq_one_letter_code
_entity_poly.pdbx_strand_id
1 'polypeptide(L)'
;MAEQYSYKGKCTGRERLIQAAKILTEERPFDDITIEDIIKTAELSRPAFYYHFAGGKEELRAELINQGLLDQAPTRDAHLAILEAAVRIFSRSGVSAATLEDIATEAGVTRGALCWHFHSKDDLVSAIIQHFGPHSILRPVVDQIELDLQNGVQLDDEMILRRLAEGFYDGFASQGDFARLAILLIYTHPHAARVLADKIVRGRKRITEYIQKRQEDGYFCKNIDANLFLQVIAMLLAMRAIGRGLNDLLPFANLSREETIDQLVTLLLYGMVQRDRSPRDETAVS
;
A
#
# COMPACT_ATOMS: atom_id res chain seq x y z
N MET A 1 -31.25 -52.13 -41.29
CA MET A 1 -31.03 -52.28 -39.84
C MET A 1 -29.67 -51.69 -39.54
N ALA A 2 -29.72 -50.45 -39.05
CA ALA A 2 -28.59 -49.54 -38.91
C ALA A 2 -27.91 -49.71 -37.54
N GLU A 3 -26.58 -49.61 -37.57
CA GLU A 3 -25.74 -48.83 -36.66
C GLU A 3 -26.12 -48.77 -35.17
N GLN A 4 -25.47 -49.63 -34.38
CA GLN A 4 -25.21 -49.39 -32.96
C GLN A 4 -23.76 -49.78 -32.60
N TYR A 5 -22.79 -49.29 -33.36
CA TYR A 5 -21.41 -49.19 -32.87
C TYR A 5 -21.27 -47.87 -32.13
N SER A 6 -21.47 -47.94 -30.81
CA SER A 6 -21.38 -46.84 -29.85
C SER A 6 -20.02 -46.13 -29.96
N TYR A 7 -20.07 -44.88 -30.43
CA TYR A 7 -18.94 -43.96 -30.49
C TYR A 7 -18.62 -43.43 -29.07
N LYS A 8 -18.07 -44.27 -28.20
CA LYS A 8 -17.39 -43.80 -26.97
C LYS A 8 -15.98 -43.35 -27.34
N GLY A 9 -15.85 -42.09 -27.76
CA GLY A 9 -14.54 -41.44 -27.85
C GLY A 9 -13.84 -41.50 -26.49
N LYS A 10 -12.63 -42.06 -26.45
CA LYS A 10 -11.82 -42.13 -25.23
C LYS A 10 -11.41 -40.71 -24.83
N CYS A 11 -11.99 -40.16 -23.75
CA CYS A 11 -11.41 -38.97 -23.12
C CYS A 11 -9.94 -39.24 -22.80
N THR A 12 -9.06 -38.40 -23.31
CA THR A 12 -7.62 -38.45 -23.06
C THR A 12 -7.31 -38.22 -21.58
N GLY A 13 -6.14 -38.65 -21.10
CA GLY A 13 -5.71 -38.40 -19.71
C GLY A 13 -5.74 -36.90 -19.36
N ARG A 14 -5.38 -36.04 -20.32
CA ARG A 14 -5.46 -34.58 -20.21
C ARG A 14 -6.90 -34.08 -20.01
N GLU A 15 -7.86 -34.56 -20.82
CA GLU A 15 -9.28 -34.17 -20.70
C GLU A 15 -9.90 -34.64 -19.38
N ARG A 16 -9.52 -35.82 -18.88
CA ARG A 16 -9.97 -36.32 -17.58
C ARG A 16 -9.51 -35.44 -16.43
N LEU A 17 -8.27 -34.95 -16.47
CA LEU A 17 -7.73 -34.02 -15.48
C LEU A 17 -8.46 -32.67 -15.49
N ILE A 18 -8.77 -32.15 -16.67
CA ILE A 18 -9.53 -30.90 -16.85
C ILE A 18 -10.96 -31.06 -16.32
N GLN A 19 -11.64 -32.15 -16.64
CA GLN A 19 -13.00 -32.43 -16.13
C GLN A 19 -13.01 -32.64 -14.62
N ALA A 20 -12.04 -33.37 -14.07
CA ALA A 20 -11.92 -33.56 -12.64
C ALA A 20 -11.72 -32.22 -11.91
N ALA A 21 -10.84 -31.35 -12.45
CA ALA A 21 -10.66 -30.01 -11.92
C ALA A 21 -11.96 -29.19 -11.98
N LYS A 22 -12.69 -29.23 -13.10
CA LYS A 22 -13.97 -28.55 -13.27
C LYS A 22 -14.99 -28.96 -12.20
N ILE A 23 -15.18 -30.27 -12.00
CA ILE A 23 -16.12 -30.79 -10.99
C ILE A 23 -15.73 -30.28 -9.60
N LEU A 24 -14.45 -30.38 -9.25
CA LEU A 24 -13.97 -29.96 -7.94
C LEU A 24 -14.08 -28.43 -7.74
N THR A 25 -14.04 -27.64 -8.82
CA THR A 25 -14.25 -26.18 -8.76
C THR A 25 -15.70 -25.76 -8.54
N GLU A 26 -16.66 -26.65 -8.77
CA GLU A 26 -18.08 -26.40 -8.44
C GLU A 26 -18.34 -26.52 -6.93
N GLU A 27 -17.50 -27.28 -6.20
CA GLU A 27 -17.64 -27.51 -4.76
C GLU A 27 -16.82 -26.52 -3.92
N ARG A 28 -15.64 -26.12 -4.41
CA ARG A 28 -14.70 -25.25 -3.68
C ARG A 28 -13.74 -24.52 -4.63
N PRO A 29 -13.11 -23.42 -4.20
CA PRO A 29 -12.16 -22.67 -5.03
C PRO A 29 -11.04 -23.54 -5.60
N PHE A 30 -10.61 -23.27 -6.85
CA PHE A 30 -9.55 -24.06 -7.51
C PHE A 30 -8.27 -24.17 -6.68
N ASP A 31 -8.00 -23.15 -5.89
CA ASP A 31 -6.83 -23.07 -5.05
C ASP A 31 -6.78 -24.04 -3.88
N ASP A 32 -7.94 -24.39 -3.35
CA ASP A 32 -8.06 -25.32 -2.23
C ASP A 32 -8.07 -26.77 -2.73
N ILE A 33 -8.10 -26.98 -4.04
CA ILE A 33 -8.04 -28.29 -4.69
C ILE A 33 -6.57 -28.73 -4.82
N THR A 34 -6.19 -29.85 -4.23
CA THR A 34 -4.83 -30.38 -4.37
C THR A 34 -4.64 -31.17 -5.66
N ILE A 35 -3.39 -31.37 -6.08
CA ILE A 35 -3.08 -32.31 -7.18
C ILE A 35 -3.60 -33.72 -6.84
N GLU A 36 -3.57 -34.11 -5.56
CA GLU A 36 -4.09 -35.41 -5.11
C GLU A 36 -5.61 -35.52 -5.29
N ASP A 37 -6.35 -34.46 -5.00
CA ASP A 37 -7.80 -34.42 -5.25
C ASP A 37 -8.11 -34.58 -6.74
N ILE A 38 -7.36 -33.88 -7.60
CA ILE A 38 -7.57 -33.90 -9.06
C ILE A 38 -7.26 -35.29 -9.62
N ILE A 39 -6.12 -35.90 -9.26
CA ILE A 39 -5.77 -37.22 -9.78
C ILE A 39 -6.68 -38.32 -9.24
N LYS A 40 -7.18 -38.17 -8.00
CA LYS A 40 -8.14 -39.09 -7.41
C LYS A 40 -9.47 -39.03 -8.14
N THR A 41 -10.00 -37.83 -8.40
CA THR A 41 -11.24 -37.63 -9.16
C THR A 41 -11.08 -38.00 -10.64
N ALA A 42 -9.90 -37.78 -11.22
CA ALA A 42 -9.60 -38.19 -12.60
C ALA A 42 -9.27 -39.68 -12.75
N GLU A 43 -9.13 -40.44 -11.64
CA GLU A 43 -8.62 -41.81 -11.56
C GLU A 43 -7.30 -42.00 -12.33
N LEU A 44 -6.36 -41.09 -12.11
CA LEU A 44 -5.03 -41.10 -12.73
C LEU A 44 -3.93 -41.12 -11.66
N SER A 45 -2.70 -41.43 -12.09
CA SER A 45 -1.55 -41.41 -11.22
C SER A 45 -0.89 -40.03 -11.19
N ARG A 46 -0.14 -39.75 -10.11
CA ARG A 46 0.64 -38.51 -9.99
C ARG A 46 1.66 -38.32 -11.14
N PRO A 47 2.38 -39.35 -11.63
CA PRO A 47 3.18 -39.24 -12.85
C PRO A 47 2.37 -38.87 -14.10
N ALA A 48 1.15 -39.39 -14.25
CA ALA A 48 0.29 -39.05 -15.39
C ALA A 48 -0.17 -37.59 -15.36
N PHE A 49 -0.33 -37.00 -14.18
CA PHE A 49 -0.58 -35.55 -14.04
C PHE A 49 0.57 -34.74 -14.63
N TYR A 50 1.80 -34.96 -14.16
CA TYR A 50 2.97 -34.21 -14.64
C TYR A 50 3.35 -34.52 -16.08
N TYR A 51 2.95 -35.66 -16.63
CA TYR A 51 3.07 -35.95 -18.06
C TYR A 51 2.23 -35.00 -18.93
N HIS A 52 1.05 -34.58 -18.45
CA HIS A 52 0.14 -33.69 -19.17
C HIS A 52 0.26 -32.22 -18.78
N PHE A 53 0.67 -31.94 -17.55
CA PHE A 53 0.86 -30.61 -16.98
C PHE A 53 2.21 -30.55 -16.26
N ALA A 54 3.29 -30.41 -17.03
CA ALA A 54 4.66 -30.39 -16.52
C ALA A 54 4.92 -29.19 -15.60
N GLY A 55 4.26 -28.05 -15.88
CA GLY A 55 4.21 -26.86 -15.03
C GLY A 55 3.32 -27.00 -13.79
N GLY A 56 2.79 -28.20 -13.53
CA GLY A 56 2.02 -28.50 -12.34
C GLY A 56 0.62 -27.90 -12.36
N LYS A 57 0.09 -27.60 -11.16
CA LYS A 57 -1.26 -27.06 -10.97
C LYS A 57 -1.46 -25.69 -11.68
N GLU A 58 -0.40 -24.92 -11.86
CA GLU A 58 -0.46 -23.60 -12.54
C GLU A 58 -0.67 -23.73 -14.05
N GLU A 59 -0.07 -24.73 -14.70
CA GLU A 59 -0.32 -24.99 -16.13
C GLU A 59 -1.76 -25.46 -16.36
N LEU A 60 -2.28 -26.31 -15.46
CA LEU A 60 -3.67 -26.73 -15.48
C LEU A 60 -4.63 -25.55 -15.23
N ARG A 61 -4.30 -24.65 -14.29
CA ARG A 61 -5.06 -23.41 -14.07
C ARG A 61 -5.14 -22.57 -15.35
N ALA A 62 -4.00 -22.33 -15.99
CA ALA A 62 -3.94 -21.54 -17.22
C ALA A 62 -4.80 -22.16 -18.34
N GLU A 63 -4.78 -23.49 -18.46
CA GLU A 63 -5.63 -24.22 -19.39
C GLU A 63 -7.13 -24.05 -19.07
N LEU A 64 -7.51 -24.15 -17.80
CA LEU A 64 -8.90 -23.96 -17.37
C LEU A 64 -9.39 -22.52 -17.64
N ILE A 65 -8.54 -21.51 -17.44
CA ILE A 65 -8.84 -20.11 -17.79
C ILE A 65 -9.01 -19.96 -19.30
N ASN A 66 -8.11 -20.55 -20.11
CA ASN A 66 -8.19 -20.51 -21.57
C ASN A 66 -9.47 -21.16 -22.10
N GLN A 67 -9.99 -22.17 -21.40
CA GLN A 67 -11.24 -22.84 -21.72
C GLN A 67 -12.49 -22.14 -21.14
N GLY A 68 -12.32 -21.02 -20.43
CA GLY A 68 -13.41 -20.31 -19.76
C GLY A 68 -14.05 -21.10 -18.62
N LEU A 69 -13.33 -22.08 -18.07
CA LEU A 69 -13.77 -22.93 -16.96
C LEU A 69 -13.34 -22.38 -15.59
N LEU A 70 -12.41 -21.43 -15.59
CA LEU A 70 -12.04 -20.60 -14.44
C LEU A 70 -12.06 -19.15 -14.88
N ASP A 71 -12.51 -18.26 -14.00
CA ASP A 71 -12.41 -16.83 -14.22
C ASP A 71 -10.95 -16.42 -14.43
N GLN A 72 -10.72 -15.40 -15.27
CA GLN A 72 -9.39 -14.82 -15.45
C GLN A 72 -8.79 -14.44 -14.10
N ALA A 73 -7.45 -14.38 -14.05
CA ALA A 73 -6.69 -13.99 -12.87
C ALA A 73 -7.41 -12.89 -12.06
N PRO A 74 -7.40 -12.95 -10.72
CA PRO A 74 -8.19 -12.04 -9.92
C PRO A 74 -7.89 -10.60 -10.37
N THR A 75 -8.95 -9.83 -10.57
CA THR A 75 -8.89 -8.53 -11.22
C THR A 75 -7.90 -7.60 -10.51
N ARG A 76 -7.50 -6.50 -11.16
CA ARG A 76 -6.73 -5.44 -10.49
C ARG A 76 -7.39 -5.02 -9.15
N ASP A 77 -8.71 -5.12 -9.08
CA ASP A 77 -9.49 -4.83 -7.89
C ASP A 77 -9.25 -5.86 -6.78
N ALA A 78 -9.14 -7.15 -7.11
CA ALA A 78 -8.79 -8.20 -6.14
C ALA A 78 -7.36 -8.02 -5.60
N HIS A 79 -6.39 -7.66 -6.44
CA HIS A 79 -5.03 -7.34 -5.97
C HIS A 79 -5.04 -6.18 -4.97
N LEU A 80 -5.75 -5.09 -5.26
CA LEU A 80 -5.86 -3.96 -4.34
C LEU A 80 -6.59 -4.34 -3.05
N ALA A 81 -7.70 -5.08 -3.15
CA ALA A 81 -8.46 -5.56 -1.99
C ALA A 81 -7.60 -6.43 -1.05
N ILE A 82 -6.76 -7.30 -1.62
CA ILE A 82 -5.81 -8.11 -0.84
C ILE A 82 -4.80 -7.21 -0.12
N LEU A 83 -4.24 -6.22 -0.79
CA LEU A 83 -3.27 -5.31 -0.17
C LEU A 83 -3.90 -4.49 0.96
N GLU A 84 -5.11 -3.97 0.76
CA GLU A 84 -5.84 -3.23 1.79
C GLU A 84 -6.19 -4.10 3.00
N ALA A 85 -6.67 -5.33 2.77
CA ALA A 85 -6.94 -6.32 3.81
C ALA A 85 -5.66 -6.67 4.60
N ALA A 86 -4.55 -6.91 3.89
CA ALA A 86 -3.26 -7.20 4.50
C ALA A 86 -2.76 -6.02 5.36
N VAL A 87 -2.92 -4.78 4.91
CA VAL A 87 -2.61 -3.58 5.71
C VAL A 87 -3.39 -3.57 7.02
N ARG A 88 -4.72 -3.78 6.97
CA ARG A 88 -5.58 -3.79 8.16
C ARG A 88 -5.22 -4.90 9.14
N ILE A 89 -4.95 -6.10 8.65
CA ILE A 89 -4.61 -7.24 9.50
C ILE A 89 -3.22 -7.07 10.11
N PHE A 90 -2.22 -6.69 9.30
CA PHE A 90 -0.87 -6.48 9.80
C PHE A 90 -0.78 -5.28 10.76
N SER A 91 -1.57 -4.22 10.57
CA SER A 91 -1.59 -3.07 11.50
C SER A 91 -2.16 -3.43 12.87
N ARG A 92 -3.09 -4.40 12.93
CA ARG A 92 -3.76 -4.84 14.16
C ARG A 92 -2.96 -5.88 14.94
N SER A 93 -2.54 -6.95 14.26
CA SER A 93 -1.96 -8.14 14.92
C SER A 93 -0.46 -8.31 14.67
N GLY A 94 0.10 -7.51 13.77
CA GLY A 94 1.47 -7.66 13.28
C GLY A 94 1.62 -8.75 12.22
N VAL A 95 2.72 -8.67 11.45
CA VAL A 95 2.97 -9.56 10.30
C VAL A 95 3.14 -11.01 10.76
N SER A 96 3.82 -11.26 11.88
CA SER A 96 4.11 -12.63 12.35
C SER A 96 2.86 -13.41 12.73
N ALA A 97 1.92 -12.79 13.45
CA ALA A 97 0.70 -13.44 13.94
C ALA A 97 -0.40 -13.57 12.88
N ALA A 98 -0.37 -12.74 11.84
CA ALA A 98 -1.34 -12.80 10.74
C ALA A 98 -1.17 -14.06 9.88
N THR A 99 -2.28 -14.65 9.43
CA THR A 99 -2.27 -15.70 8.42
C THR A 99 -2.75 -15.18 7.07
N LEU A 100 -2.27 -15.81 6.00
CA LEU A 100 -2.75 -15.52 4.64
C LEU A 100 -4.23 -15.93 4.45
N GLU A 101 -4.81 -16.73 5.36
CA GLU A 101 -6.22 -17.12 5.35
C GLU A 101 -7.10 -16.01 5.94
N ASP A 102 -6.65 -15.37 7.02
CA ASP A 102 -7.30 -14.17 7.57
C ASP A 102 -7.36 -13.07 6.50
N ILE A 103 -6.27 -12.89 5.74
CA ILE A 103 -6.17 -11.87 4.69
C ILE A 103 -7.08 -12.17 3.52
N ALA A 104 -7.15 -13.43 3.07
CA ALA A 104 -8.06 -13.83 2.00
C ALA A 104 -9.52 -13.57 2.40
N THR A 105 -9.88 -13.97 3.63
CA THR A 105 -11.21 -13.77 4.21
C THR A 105 -11.57 -12.28 4.29
N GLU A 106 -10.69 -11.45 4.84
CA GLU A 106 -10.88 -10.00 4.95
C GLU A 106 -10.96 -9.29 3.59
N ALA A 107 -10.23 -9.79 2.59
CA ALA A 107 -10.28 -9.26 1.22
C ALA A 107 -11.51 -9.74 0.44
N GLY A 108 -12.29 -10.68 0.97
CA GLY A 108 -13.41 -11.30 0.24
C GLY A 108 -12.95 -12.14 -0.95
N VAL A 109 -11.72 -12.67 -0.91
CA VAL A 109 -11.16 -13.53 -1.97
C VAL A 109 -10.87 -14.92 -1.45
N THR A 110 -10.70 -15.87 -2.36
CA THR A 110 -10.32 -17.24 -2.00
C THR A 110 -8.84 -17.33 -1.67
N ARG A 111 -8.45 -18.36 -0.90
CA ARG A 111 -7.08 -18.46 -0.40
C ARG A 111 -6.03 -18.48 -1.51
N GLY A 112 -6.25 -19.16 -2.62
CA GLY A 112 -5.26 -19.08 -3.69
C GLY A 112 -5.57 -18.11 -4.81
N ALA A 113 -6.72 -17.42 -4.83
CA ALA A 113 -6.77 -16.13 -5.51
C ALA A 113 -5.71 -15.21 -4.90
N LEU A 114 -5.57 -15.24 -3.56
CA LEU A 114 -4.45 -14.59 -2.89
C LEU A 114 -3.09 -15.24 -3.24
N CYS A 115 -2.94 -16.56 -3.13
CA CYS A 115 -1.66 -17.23 -3.43
C CYS A 115 -1.19 -17.05 -4.88
N TRP A 116 -2.09 -16.72 -5.80
CA TRP A 116 -1.76 -16.36 -7.19
C TRP A 116 -1.02 -15.02 -7.26
N HIS A 117 -1.42 -14.04 -6.44
CA HIS A 117 -0.75 -12.73 -6.38
C HIS A 117 0.48 -12.74 -5.47
N PHE A 118 0.42 -13.47 -4.36
CA PHE A 118 1.44 -13.41 -3.30
C PHE A 118 1.74 -14.79 -2.74
N HIS A 119 3.00 -15.21 -2.83
CA HIS A 119 3.43 -16.52 -2.33
C HIS A 119 3.79 -16.50 -0.85
N SER A 120 4.05 -15.32 -0.28
CA SER A 120 4.44 -15.16 1.13
C SER A 120 3.92 -13.85 1.75
N LYS A 121 3.99 -13.77 3.08
CA LYS A 121 3.73 -12.50 3.81
C LYS A 121 4.78 -11.43 3.49
N ASP A 122 6.01 -11.83 3.18
CA ASP A 122 7.07 -10.90 2.79
C ASP A 122 6.81 -10.29 1.40
N ASP A 123 6.21 -11.06 0.48
CA ASP A 123 5.76 -10.54 -0.82
C ASP A 123 4.65 -9.50 -0.62
N LEU A 124 3.68 -9.80 0.26
CA LEU A 124 2.63 -8.85 0.64
C LEU A 124 3.22 -7.58 1.26
N VAL A 125 4.13 -7.69 2.24
CA VAL A 125 4.78 -6.52 2.85
C VAL A 125 5.51 -5.69 1.81
N SER A 126 6.24 -6.33 0.90
CA SER A 126 6.96 -5.66 -0.18
C SER A 126 5.99 -4.93 -1.12
N ALA A 127 4.90 -5.58 -1.54
CA ALA A 127 3.89 -5.00 -2.40
C ALA A 127 3.11 -3.86 -1.73
N ILE A 128 2.78 -4.00 -0.44
CA ILE A 128 2.18 -2.96 0.39
C ILE A 128 3.09 -1.72 0.41
N ILE A 129 4.39 -1.90 0.68
CA ILE A 129 5.34 -0.78 0.71
C ILE A 129 5.50 -0.16 -0.67
N GLN A 130 5.38 -0.93 -1.76
CA GLN A 130 5.45 -0.40 -3.12
C GLN A 130 4.18 0.37 -3.50
N HIS A 131 3.01 -0.11 -3.10
CA HIS A 131 1.72 0.45 -3.47
C HIS A 131 1.32 1.65 -2.58
N PHE A 132 1.45 1.49 -1.27
CA PHE A 132 1.14 2.51 -0.27
C PHE A 132 2.40 3.27 0.16
N GLY A 133 2.20 4.44 0.76
CA GLY A 133 3.31 5.27 1.23
C GLY A 133 3.00 6.75 1.19
N PRO A 134 3.68 7.58 2.02
CA PRO A 134 3.50 9.02 2.00
C PRO A 134 3.76 9.64 0.63
N HIS A 135 4.68 9.03 -0.14
CA HIS A 135 5.00 9.44 -1.50
C HIS A 135 3.82 9.32 -2.46
N SER A 136 2.89 8.36 -2.29
CA SER A 136 1.77 8.21 -3.23
C SER A 136 0.74 9.33 -3.11
N ILE A 137 0.63 9.97 -1.94
CA ILE A 137 -0.32 11.07 -1.70
C ILE A 137 0.28 12.45 -1.91
N LEU A 138 1.53 12.66 -1.48
CA LEU A 138 2.17 13.97 -1.62
C LEU A 138 2.60 14.25 -3.06
N ARG A 139 2.95 13.22 -3.83
CA ARG A 139 3.41 13.39 -5.21
C ARG A 139 2.37 14.13 -6.07
N PRO A 140 1.09 13.72 -6.13
CA PRO A 140 0.05 14.47 -6.85
C PRO A 140 -0.02 15.94 -6.43
N VAL A 141 0.08 16.24 -5.13
CA VAL A 141 0.02 17.61 -4.61
C VAL A 141 1.21 18.44 -5.09
N VAL A 142 2.43 17.90 -4.97
CA VAL A 142 3.63 18.60 -5.44
C VAL A 142 3.63 18.75 -6.96
N ASP A 143 3.19 17.72 -7.70
CA ASP A 143 3.05 17.77 -9.16
C ASP A 143 2.05 18.84 -9.60
N GLN A 144 0.92 18.98 -8.87
CA GLN A 144 -0.08 20.00 -9.16
C GLN A 144 0.44 21.42 -8.86
N ILE A 145 1.17 21.61 -7.75
CA ILE A 145 1.79 22.90 -7.42
C ILE A 145 2.76 23.32 -8.53
N GLU A 146 3.61 22.41 -9.00
CA GLU A 146 4.53 22.71 -10.10
C GLU A 146 3.81 23.03 -11.41
N LEU A 147 2.75 22.28 -11.73
CA LEU A 147 1.96 22.52 -12.93
C LEU A 147 1.26 23.89 -12.89
N ASP A 148 0.73 24.28 -11.73
CA ASP A 148 0.13 25.60 -11.52
C ASP A 148 1.17 26.72 -11.72
N LEU A 149 2.37 26.56 -11.14
CA LEU A 149 3.47 27.52 -11.32
C LEU A 149 3.91 27.62 -12.80
N GLN A 150 4.00 26.49 -13.51
CA GLN A 150 4.33 26.45 -14.93
C GLN A 150 3.25 27.13 -15.79
N ASN A 151 1.98 27.04 -15.38
CA ASN A 151 0.86 27.71 -16.03
C ASN A 151 0.72 29.19 -15.65
N GLY A 152 1.65 29.74 -14.86
CA GLY A 152 1.67 31.15 -14.47
C GLY A 152 0.72 31.51 -13.33
N VAL A 153 0.18 30.52 -12.61
CA VAL A 153 -0.57 30.78 -11.38
C VAL A 153 0.38 31.36 -10.34
N GLN A 154 0.04 32.54 -9.80
CA GLN A 154 0.78 33.09 -8.67
C GLN A 154 0.37 32.34 -7.40
N LEU A 155 1.32 31.57 -6.85
CA LEU A 155 1.20 30.94 -5.55
C LEU A 155 2.23 31.57 -4.63
N ASP A 156 1.77 32.16 -3.52
CA ASP A 156 2.65 32.58 -2.45
C ASP A 156 3.08 31.39 -1.58
N ASP A 157 4.08 31.62 -0.72
CA ASP A 157 4.65 30.58 0.12
C ASP A 157 3.62 30.01 1.11
N GLU A 158 2.70 30.84 1.60
CA GLU A 158 1.62 30.40 2.49
C GLU A 158 0.68 29.41 1.78
N MET A 159 0.25 29.71 0.55
CA MET A 159 -0.60 28.84 -0.24
C MET A 159 0.09 27.51 -0.56
N ILE A 160 1.39 27.54 -0.88
CA ILE A 160 2.18 26.34 -1.11
C ILE A 160 2.24 25.49 0.16
N LEU A 161 2.61 26.09 1.30
CA LEU A 161 2.69 25.40 2.59
C LEU A 161 1.33 24.84 3.03
N ARG A 162 0.24 25.57 2.78
CA ARG A 162 -1.13 25.13 3.06
C ARG A 162 -1.50 23.89 2.25
N ARG A 163 -1.29 23.92 0.92
CA ARG A 163 -1.54 22.75 0.05
C ARG A 163 -0.72 21.53 0.46
N LEU A 164 0.54 21.74 0.86
CA LEU A 164 1.38 20.67 1.39
C LEU A 164 0.81 20.12 2.70
N ALA A 165 0.45 20.99 3.65
CA ALA A 165 -0.13 20.59 4.93
C ALA A 165 -1.43 19.79 4.75
N GLU A 166 -2.30 20.23 3.83
CA GLU A 166 -3.52 19.52 3.44
C GLU A 166 -3.20 18.13 2.88
N GLY A 167 -2.26 18.04 1.93
CA GLY A 167 -1.82 16.78 1.36
C GLY A 167 -1.24 15.81 2.40
N PHE A 168 -0.43 16.31 3.34
CA PHE A 168 0.08 15.51 4.45
C PHE A 168 -1.06 15.04 5.37
N TYR A 169 -1.96 15.94 5.76
CA TYR A 169 -3.08 15.61 6.65
C TYR A 169 -3.98 14.55 6.02
N ASP A 170 -4.42 14.76 4.78
CA ASP A 170 -5.32 13.85 4.08
C ASP A 170 -4.65 12.50 3.81
N GLY A 171 -3.35 12.50 3.50
CA GLY A 171 -2.58 11.28 3.32
C GLY A 171 -2.49 10.44 4.60
N PHE A 172 -2.20 11.06 5.74
CA PHE A 172 -2.18 10.36 7.02
C PHE A 172 -3.58 9.95 7.49
N ALA A 173 -4.58 10.82 7.32
CA ALA A 173 -5.95 10.54 7.71
C ALA A 173 -6.56 9.36 6.94
N SER A 174 -6.30 9.27 5.62
CA SER A 174 -6.79 8.19 4.76
C SER A 174 -6.03 6.87 4.96
N GLN A 175 -4.75 6.92 5.36
CA GLN A 175 -3.88 5.73 5.46
C GLN A 175 -3.42 5.42 6.90
N GLY A 176 -4.24 5.67 7.92
CA GLY A 176 -3.88 5.46 9.33
C GLY A 176 -3.37 4.04 9.65
N ASP A 177 -4.00 3.01 9.09
CA ASP A 177 -3.55 1.61 9.25
C ASP A 177 -2.17 1.37 8.64
N PHE A 178 -1.90 1.94 7.46
CA PHE A 178 -0.58 1.85 6.85
C PHE A 178 0.46 2.64 7.65
N ALA A 179 0.13 3.82 8.18
CA ALA A 179 1.05 4.58 9.03
C ALA A 179 1.44 3.78 10.29
N ARG A 180 0.47 3.12 10.92
CA ARG A 180 0.69 2.21 12.04
C ARG A 180 1.56 1.01 11.64
N LEU A 181 1.25 0.38 10.50
CA LEU A 181 2.02 -0.73 9.97
C LEU A 181 3.47 -0.31 9.64
N ALA A 182 3.68 0.85 9.02
CA ALA A 182 5.00 1.34 8.66
C ALA A 182 5.91 1.48 9.89
N ILE A 183 5.38 1.99 11.01
CA ILE A 183 6.12 2.01 12.28
C ILE A 183 6.47 0.61 12.75
N LEU A 184 5.50 -0.31 12.74
CA LEU A 184 5.75 -1.69 13.15
C LEU A 184 6.86 -2.33 12.29
N LEU A 185 6.81 -2.14 10.97
CA LEU A 185 7.78 -2.67 10.02
C LEU A 185 9.18 -2.10 10.23
N ILE A 186 9.32 -0.83 10.63
CA ILE A 186 10.61 -0.23 10.94
C ILE A 186 11.34 -1.01 12.07
N TYR A 187 10.59 -1.49 13.07
CA TYR A 187 11.18 -2.23 14.20
C TYR A 187 11.33 -3.72 13.94
N THR A 188 10.48 -4.30 13.09
CA THR A 188 10.36 -5.77 12.97
C THR A 188 10.93 -6.33 11.67
N HIS A 189 11.11 -5.52 10.62
CA HIS A 189 11.51 -5.98 9.28
C HIS A 189 12.60 -5.06 8.67
N PRO A 190 13.90 -5.35 8.89
CA PRO A 190 15.00 -4.45 8.49
C PRO A 190 15.09 -4.14 6.98
N HIS A 191 14.64 -5.07 6.12
CA HIS A 191 14.59 -4.83 4.68
C HIS A 191 13.46 -3.86 4.31
N ALA A 192 12.26 -4.13 4.80
CA ALA A 192 11.09 -3.25 4.65
C ALA A 192 11.37 -1.83 5.17
N ALA A 193 12.02 -1.71 6.33
CA ALA A 193 12.43 -0.44 6.91
C ALA A 193 13.31 0.39 5.96
N ARG A 194 14.30 -0.25 5.32
CA ARG A 194 15.18 0.41 4.34
C ARG A 194 14.40 0.92 3.13
N VAL A 195 13.52 0.10 2.57
CA VAL A 195 12.69 0.48 1.41
C VAL A 195 11.74 1.63 1.75
N LEU A 196 11.13 1.61 2.94
CA LEU A 196 10.31 2.71 3.45
C LEU A 196 11.11 4.00 3.59
N ALA A 197 12.29 3.94 4.22
CA ALA A 197 13.17 5.10 4.39
C ALA A 197 13.55 5.73 3.04
N ASP A 198 13.97 4.90 2.08
CA ASP A 198 14.29 5.33 0.72
C ASP A 198 13.11 6.02 0.02
N LYS A 199 11.90 5.47 0.17
CA LYS A 199 10.68 6.09 -0.37
C LYS A 199 10.36 7.42 0.28
N ILE A 200 10.50 7.53 1.60
CA ILE A 200 10.26 8.78 2.34
C ILE A 200 11.27 9.85 1.91
N VAL A 201 12.55 9.49 1.82
CA VAL A 201 13.61 10.41 1.37
C VAL A 201 13.35 10.91 -0.04
N ARG A 202 12.99 10.02 -0.98
CA ARG A 202 12.63 10.42 -2.35
C ARG A 202 11.39 11.31 -2.38
N GLY A 203 10.36 10.96 -1.59
CA GLY A 203 9.08 11.68 -1.60
C GLY A 203 9.15 13.10 -1.06
N ARG A 204 10.06 13.37 -0.12
CA ARG A 204 10.24 14.72 0.45
C ARG A 204 11.25 15.59 -0.28
N LYS A 205 12.03 15.03 -1.23
CA LYS A 205 13.17 15.72 -1.85
C LYS A 205 12.82 17.11 -2.40
N ARG A 206 11.77 17.20 -3.23
CA ARG A 206 11.32 18.47 -3.83
C ARG A 206 10.87 19.50 -2.79
N ILE A 207 10.25 19.05 -1.70
CA ILE A 207 9.81 19.94 -0.61
C ILE A 207 11.03 20.45 0.15
N THR A 208 12.01 19.58 0.43
CA THR A 208 13.28 19.99 1.06
C THR A 208 14.02 21.02 0.19
N GLU A 209 14.12 20.78 -1.12
CA GLU A 209 14.76 21.70 -2.08
C GLU A 209 14.04 23.06 -2.14
N TYR A 210 12.71 23.06 -2.11
CA TYR A 210 11.92 24.28 -2.03
C TYR A 210 12.24 25.08 -0.77
N ILE A 211 12.22 24.43 0.42
CA ILE A 211 12.52 25.10 1.69
C ILE A 211 13.93 25.70 1.66
N GLN A 212 14.92 24.92 1.19
CA GLN A 212 16.32 25.37 1.09
C GLN A 212 16.47 26.59 0.17
N LYS A 213 15.79 26.59 -0.98
CA LYS A 213 15.80 27.76 -1.87
C LYS A 213 15.21 29.00 -1.19
N ARG A 214 14.08 28.88 -0.50
CA ARG A 214 13.48 30.01 0.24
C ARG A 214 14.34 30.48 1.42
N GLN A 215 15.16 29.59 1.99
CA GLN A 215 16.18 29.96 2.96
C GLN A 215 17.32 30.75 2.31
N GLU A 216 17.79 30.34 1.12
CA GLU A 216 18.80 31.05 0.35
C GLU A 216 18.34 32.47 -0.04
N ASP A 217 17.09 32.59 -0.49
CA ASP A 217 16.42 33.85 -0.83
C ASP A 217 16.22 34.79 0.39
N GLY A 218 16.46 34.29 1.61
CA GLY A 218 16.32 35.05 2.86
C GLY A 218 14.89 35.16 3.38
N TYR A 219 13.93 34.48 2.74
CA TYR A 219 12.53 34.45 3.20
C TYR A 219 12.34 33.53 4.41
N PHE A 220 12.96 32.34 4.37
CA PHE A 220 12.99 31.41 5.51
C PHE A 220 14.32 31.47 6.27
N CYS A 221 14.25 31.18 7.56
CA CYS A 221 15.39 31.21 8.45
C CYS A 221 16.36 30.05 8.20
N LYS A 222 17.67 30.36 8.15
CA LYS A 222 18.73 29.38 7.86
C LYS A 222 19.15 28.53 9.07
N ASN A 223 18.69 28.88 10.27
CA ASN A 223 19.04 28.19 11.52
C ASN A 223 18.20 26.94 11.80
N ILE A 224 17.23 26.63 10.94
CA ILE A 224 16.41 25.42 11.02
C ILE A 224 16.73 24.51 9.84
N ASP A 225 17.14 23.27 10.10
CA ASP A 225 17.35 22.28 9.05
C ASP A 225 16.00 21.89 8.40
N ALA A 226 15.95 21.93 7.06
CA ALA A 226 14.74 21.66 6.30
C ALA A 226 14.21 20.22 6.50
N ASN A 227 15.09 19.23 6.71
CA ASN A 227 14.66 17.85 6.96
C ASN A 227 14.09 17.67 8.36
N LEU A 228 14.72 18.29 9.37
CA LEU A 228 14.20 18.31 10.74
C LEU A 228 12.81 18.94 10.77
N PHE A 229 12.64 20.06 10.08
CA PHE A 229 11.36 20.75 9.98
C PHE A 229 10.26 19.87 9.39
N LEU A 230 10.51 19.25 8.23
CA LEU A 230 9.57 18.32 7.60
C LEU A 230 9.29 17.09 8.47
N GLN A 231 10.30 16.60 9.20
CA GLN A 231 10.14 15.48 10.12
C GLN A 231 9.19 15.82 11.27
N VAL A 232 9.30 17.00 11.88
CA VAL A 232 8.41 17.42 12.99
C VAL A 232 6.96 17.49 12.52
N ILE A 233 6.70 18.07 11.34
CA ILE A 233 5.35 18.16 10.76
C ILE A 233 4.78 16.78 10.49
N ALA A 234 5.54 15.96 9.77
CA ALA A 234 5.09 14.62 9.39
C ALA A 234 4.80 13.77 10.63
N MET A 235 5.63 13.87 11.68
CA MET A 235 5.45 13.09 12.91
C MET A 235 4.23 13.56 13.72
N LEU A 236 3.96 14.86 13.76
CA LEU A 236 2.77 15.42 14.41
C LEU A 236 1.49 14.90 13.74
N LEU A 237 1.45 14.91 12.40
CA LEU A 237 0.30 14.42 11.64
C LEU A 237 0.16 12.89 11.71
N ALA A 238 1.29 12.17 11.65
CA ALA A 238 1.31 10.71 11.81
C ALA A 238 0.71 10.28 13.16
N MET A 239 1.10 10.94 14.25
CA MET A 239 0.59 10.65 15.60
C MET A 239 -0.94 10.77 15.65
N ARG A 240 -1.50 11.81 15.02
CA ARG A 240 -2.95 12.03 14.95
C ARG A 240 -3.67 10.94 14.15
N ALA A 241 -3.03 10.39 13.11
CA ALA A 241 -3.59 9.31 12.29
C ALA A 241 -3.51 7.92 12.92
N ILE A 242 -2.39 7.58 13.58
CA ILE A 242 -2.16 6.28 14.22
C ILE A 242 -3.05 6.12 15.46
N GLY A 243 -3.30 7.23 16.13
CA GLY A 243 -3.99 7.29 17.42
C GLY A 243 -5.50 7.35 17.35
N ARG A 244 -6.24 6.91 16.32
CA ARG A 244 -7.72 7.07 16.34
C ARG A 244 -8.42 6.52 17.59
N GLY A 245 -7.85 5.53 18.30
CA GLY A 245 -8.31 5.12 19.64
C GLY A 245 -7.49 5.67 20.82
N LEU A 246 -6.26 6.14 20.60
CA LEU A 246 -5.41 6.73 21.65
C LEU A 246 -5.72 8.23 21.85
N ASN A 247 -6.07 8.94 20.78
CA ASN A 247 -6.49 10.32 20.77
C ASN A 247 -7.84 10.50 21.44
N ASP A 248 -8.71 9.48 21.42
CA ASP A 248 -9.95 9.48 22.22
C ASP A 248 -9.67 9.37 23.73
N LEU A 249 -8.52 8.79 24.09
CA LEU A 249 -8.08 8.60 25.48
C LEU A 249 -7.17 9.73 25.99
N LEU A 250 -6.66 10.58 25.10
CA LEU A 250 -5.80 11.71 25.42
C LEU A 250 -6.56 13.01 25.21
N PRO A 251 -6.49 13.99 26.13
CA PRO A 251 -7.26 15.23 26.04
C PRO A 251 -6.62 16.21 25.04
N PHE A 252 -6.43 15.79 23.79
CA PHE A 252 -6.00 16.68 22.72
C PHE A 252 -7.15 17.60 22.28
N ALA A 253 -6.81 18.77 21.73
CA ALA A 253 -7.81 19.66 21.16
C ALA A 253 -8.55 18.96 20.00
N ASN A 254 -9.88 18.87 20.12
CA ASN A 254 -10.79 18.39 19.06
C ASN A 254 -10.97 19.47 17.98
N LEU A 255 -9.89 19.72 17.25
CA LEU A 255 -9.88 20.62 16.11
C LEU A 255 -10.44 19.90 14.88
N SER A 256 -11.25 20.62 14.10
CA SER A 256 -11.62 20.23 12.74
C SER A 256 -10.39 20.14 11.82
N ARG A 257 -10.58 19.56 10.64
CA ARG A 257 -9.53 19.51 9.60
C ARG A 257 -9.01 20.92 9.30
N GLU A 258 -9.91 21.87 9.02
CA GLU A 258 -9.55 23.24 8.67
C GLU A 258 -8.78 23.94 9.79
N GLU A 259 -9.27 23.89 11.03
CA GLU A 259 -8.58 24.47 12.18
C GLU A 259 -7.20 23.84 12.40
N THR A 260 -7.07 22.53 12.17
CA THR A 260 -5.77 21.83 12.28
C THR A 260 -4.79 22.35 11.21
N ILE A 261 -5.24 22.46 9.95
CA ILE A 261 -4.41 23.00 8.86
C ILE A 261 -4.03 24.45 9.14
N ASP A 262 -4.97 25.30 9.53
CA ASP A 262 -4.73 26.72 9.83
C ASP A 262 -3.69 26.90 10.94
N GLN A 263 -3.86 26.19 12.05
CA GLN A 263 -2.92 26.27 13.16
C GLN A 263 -1.55 25.70 12.80
N LEU A 264 -1.51 24.62 12.02
CA LEU A 264 -0.24 24.08 11.53
C LEU A 264 0.48 25.09 10.65
N VAL A 265 -0.15 25.57 9.59
CA VAL A 265 0.43 26.57 8.67
C VAL A 265 0.89 27.81 9.43
N THR A 266 0.10 28.28 10.40
CA THR A 266 0.46 29.41 11.27
C THR A 266 1.73 29.11 12.05
N LEU A 267 1.83 27.94 12.70
CA LEU A 267 3.04 27.53 13.43
C LEU A 267 4.25 27.39 12.49
N LEU A 268 4.05 26.88 11.28
CA LEU A 268 5.10 26.72 10.28
C LEU A 268 5.67 28.08 9.88
N LEU A 269 4.80 29.00 9.45
CA LEU A 269 5.20 30.35 9.05
C LEU A 269 5.81 31.12 10.22
N TYR A 270 5.23 31.00 11.42
CA TYR A 270 5.76 31.66 12.61
C TYR A 270 7.19 31.19 12.92
N GLY A 271 7.46 29.88 12.79
CA GLY A 271 8.78 29.30 13.05
C GLY A 271 9.78 29.49 11.91
N MET A 272 9.33 29.52 10.65
CA MET A 272 10.22 29.53 9.49
C MET A 272 10.54 30.90 8.93
N VAL A 273 9.61 31.86 8.96
CA VAL A 273 9.83 33.15 8.30
C VAL A 273 10.94 33.91 9.01
N GLN A 274 11.93 34.39 8.24
CA GLN A 274 13.02 35.18 8.76
C GLN A 274 12.47 36.46 9.40
N ARG A 275 12.80 36.68 10.67
CA ARG A 275 12.42 37.90 11.38
C ARG A 275 13.64 38.80 11.48
N ASP A 276 13.43 40.09 11.25
CA ASP A 276 14.40 41.10 11.64
C ASP A 276 14.56 41.02 13.16
N ARG A 277 15.73 40.55 13.61
CA ARG A 277 16.12 40.72 15.01
C ARG A 277 16.22 42.22 15.25
N SER A 278 15.26 42.80 15.96
CA SER A 278 15.44 44.14 16.51
C SER A 278 16.71 44.16 17.39
N PRO A 279 17.56 45.21 17.34
CA PRO A 279 18.85 45.29 18.06
C PRO A 279 18.75 45.37 19.60
N ARG A 280 17.70 44.87 20.24
CA ARG A 280 17.41 45.14 21.66
C ARG A 280 18.03 44.19 22.69
N ASP A 281 18.88 43.24 22.30
CA ASP A 281 19.49 42.29 23.25
C ASP A 281 20.99 42.52 23.54
N GLU A 282 21.62 43.57 23.00
CA GLU A 282 23.03 43.88 23.33
C GLU A 282 23.22 44.84 24.51
N THR A 283 22.16 45.45 25.07
CA THR A 283 22.28 46.43 26.16
C THR A 283 21.97 45.87 27.56
N ALA A 284 21.95 44.56 27.74
CA ALA A 284 21.70 43.94 29.04
C ALA A 284 22.89 43.13 29.58
N VAL A 285 24.13 43.51 29.24
CA VAL A 285 25.30 43.13 30.04
C VAL A 285 26.30 44.29 30.01
N SER A 286 26.19 45.20 30.97
CA SER A 286 27.27 46.09 31.41
C SER A 286 27.12 46.34 32.90
#